data_AF-A0A098EEI7-F1
#
_entry.id   AF-A0A098EEI7-F1
#
_cell.length_a   1.000
_cell.length_b   1.000
_cell.length_c   1.000
_cell.angle_alpha   90.00
_cell.angle_beta   90.00
_cell.angle_gamma   90.00
#
_symmetry.space_group_name_H-M   'P 1'
#
loop_
_entity.id
_entity.type
_entity.pdbx_description
1 polymer ?
#
loop_
_entity_poly.entity_id
_entity_poly.type
_entity_poly.pdbx_seq_one_letter_code
_entity_poly.pdbx_strand_id
1 'polypeptide(L)' 'MTNFADHIEGISHDVINRQLGKEKITPKVVWENVKSKIVVSENGCIIFDDSVMDKRYSN' A
#
# COMPACT_ATOMS: atom_id res chain seq x y z
N MET A 1 -7.98 11.36 3.93
CA MET A 1 -7.39 11.65 2.59
C MET A 1 -6.34 10.60 2.30
N THR A 2 -6.27 10.08 1.07
CA THR A 2 -5.22 9.15 0.66
C THR A 2 -4.15 9.91 -0.10
N ASN A 3 -2.90 9.83 0.36
CA ASN A 3 -1.76 10.45 -0.30
C ASN A 3 -1.68 10.09 -1.80
N PHE A 4 -2.10 8.88 -2.17
CA PHE A 4 -2.16 8.43 -3.56
C PHE A 4 -3.11 9.26 -4.45
N ALA A 5 -4.25 9.69 -3.91
CA ALA A 5 -5.21 10.53 -4.64
C ALA A 5 -4.69 11.97 -4.82
N ASP A 6 -3.87 12.47 -3.90
CA ASP A 6 -3.27 13.81 -4.00
C ASP A 6 -2.26 13.92 -5.18
N HIS A 7 -1.75 12.79 -5.67
CA HIS A 7 -0.67 12.74 -6.66
C HIS A 7 -1.11 12.19 -8.03
N ILE A 8 -2.40 11.90 -8.23
CA ILE A 8 -2.94 11.47 -9.53
C ILE A 8 -4.13 12.36 -9.93
N GLU A 9 -3.95 13.10 -11.02
CA GLU A 9 -5.05 13.88 -11.63
C GLU A 9 -6.17 12.95 -12.12
N GLY A 10 -7.41 13.29 -11.77
CA GLY A 10 -8.61 12.60 -12.25
C GLY A 10 -9.19 11.53 -11.32
N ILE A 11 -8.59 11.26 -10.16
CA ILE A 11 -9.15 10.32 -9.18
C ILE A 11 -9.60 11.04 -7.91
N SER A 12 -10.89 10.97 -7.59
CA SER A 12 -11.45 11.54 -6.36
C SER A 12 -11.02 10.74 -5.12
N HIS A 13 -10.66 11.46 -4.04
CA HIS A 13 -10.40 10.88 -2.71
C HIS A 13 -11.50 9.94 -2.24
N ASP A 14 -12.76 10.31 -2.46
CA ASP A 14 -13.91 9.54 -2.00
C ASP A 14 -14.01 8.19 -2.68
N VAL A 15 -13.58 8.11 -3.95
CA VAL A 15 -13.58 6.85 -4.71
C VAL A 15 -12.53 5.91 -4.14
N ILE A 16 -11.31 6.40 -3.87
CA ILE A 16 -10.23 5.59 -3.31
C ILE A 16 -10.55 5.17 -1.87
N ASN A 17 -10.99 6.10 -1.02
CA ASN A 17 -11.35 5.79 0.36
C ASN A 17 -12.51 4.78 0.43
N ARG A 18 -13.52 4.93 -0.44
CA ARG A 18 -14.64 3.98 -0.53
C ARG A 18 -14.18 2.61 -1.03
N GLN A 19 -13.23 2.56 -1.95
CA GLN A 19 -12.67 1.31 -2.42
C GLN A 19 -11.89 0.60 -1.30
N LEU A 20 -10.90 1.28 -0.71
CA LEU A 20 -10.09 0.77 0.40
C LEU A 20 -10.92 0.41 1.64
N GLY A 21 -12.02 1.13 1.91
CA GLY A 21 -12.90 0.87 3.05
C GLY A 21 -13.92 -0.26 2.84
N LYS A 22 -14.30 -0.56 1.59
CA LYS A 22 -15.25 -1.65 1.28
C LYS A 22 -14.55 -2.98 1.05
N GLU A 23 -13.38 -2.96 0.44
CA GLU A 23 -12.63 -4.17 0.13
C GLU A 23 -11.78 -4.60 1.33
N LYS A 24 -12.01 -5.81 1.84
CA LYS A 24 -11.10 -6.45 2.79
C LYS A 24 -9.87 -6.96 2.06
N ILE A 25 -8.94 -6.04 1.78
CA ILE A 25 -7.65 -6.39 1.20
C ILE A 25 -6.79 -7.02 2.31
N THR A 26 -6.79 -8.35 2.37
CA THR A 26 -5.96 -9.08 3.33
C THR A 26 -4.49 -9.05 2.91
N PRO A 27 -3.54 -9.17 3.85
CA PRO A 27 -2.12 -9.29 3.52
C PRO A 27 -1.81 -10.40 2.50
N LYS A 28 -2.56 -11.51 2.54
CA LYS A 28 -2.46 -12.59 1.55
C LYS A 28 -2.81 -12.10 0.14
N VAL A 29 -3.90 -11.35 -0.03
CA VAL A 29 -4.29 -10.80 -1.33
C VAL A 29 -3.22 -9.83 -1.83
N VAL A 30 -2.66 -8.98 -0.97
CA VAL A 30 -1.54 -8.10 -1.34
C VAL A 30 -0.36 -8.94 -1.84
N TRP A 31 0.06 -9.93 -1.06
CA TRP A 31 1.20 -10.79 -1.38
C TRP A 31 1.07 -11.48 -2.74
N GLU A 32 -0.09 -12.09 -3.01
CA GLU A 32 -0.35 -12.77 -4.29
C GLU A 32 -0.23 -11.84 -5.51
N ASN A 33 -0.56 -10.55 -5.35
CA ASN A 33 -0.48 -9.55 -6.42
C ASN A 33 0.93 -8.96 -6.63
N VAL A 34 1.80 -9.01 -5.62
CA VAL A 34 3.12 -8.35 -5.67
C VAL A 34 4.30 -9.29 -5.75
N LYS A 35 4.15 -10.56 -5.35
CA LYS A 35 5.27 -11.53 -5.27
C LYS A 35 6.04 -11.67 -6.58
N SER A 36 5.36 -11.62 -7.72
CA SER A 36 6.00 -11.73 -9.05
C SER A 36 6.80 -10.49 -9.46
N LYS A 37 6.60 -9.36 -8.78
CA LYS A 37 7.34 -8.12 -9.00
C LYS A 37 8.64 -8.06 -8.19
N ILE A 38 8.84 -8.98 -7.26
CA ILE A 38 10.05 -9.06 -6.44
C ILE A 38 11.13 -9.77 -7.26
N VAL A 39 12.22 -9.06 -7.55
CA VAL A 39 13.38 -9.63 -8.24
C VAL A 39 14.24 -10.37 -7.22
N VAL A 40 14.33 -11.69 -7.36
CA VAL A 40 15.20 -12.53 -6.55
C VAL A 40 16.62 -12.46 -7.10
N SER A 41 17.60 -12.32 -6.22
CA SER A 41 19.03 -12.24 -6.56
C SER A 41 19.82 -13.07 -5.58
N GLU A 42 20.81 -13.81 -6.07
CA GLU A 42 21.77 -14.56 -5.23
C GLU A 42 22.56 -13.65 -4.29
N ASN A 43 22.74 -12.39 -4.67
CA ASN A 43 23.42 -11.37 -3.87
C ASN A 43 22.43 -10.48 -3.09
N GLY A 44 21.14 -10.82 -3.10
CA GLY A 44 20.11 -10.08 -2.37
C GLY A 44 20.08 -10.43 -0.90
N CYS A 45 19.66 -9.48 -0.07
CA CYS A 45 19.35 -9.72 1.34
C CYS A 45 17.96 -9.16 1.67
N ILE A 46 17.33 -9.73 2.69
CA ILE A 46 16.09 -9.20 3.23
C ILE A 46 16.45 -8.33 4.43
N ILE A 47 16.02 -7.07 4.40
CA ILE A 47 16.17 -6.15 5.52
C ILE A 47 14.84 -6.07 6.26
N PHE A 48 14.89 -6.31 7.56
CA PHE A 48 13.76 -6.13 8.47
C PHE A 48 14.09 -5.01 9.44
N ASP A 49 13.16 -4.07 9.59
CA ASP A 49 13.26 -2.91 10.48
C ASP A 49 11.85 -2.60 11.02
N ASP A 50 11.74 -2.07 12.24
CA ASP A 50 10.48 -1.70 12.86
C ASP A 50 10.23 -0.19 12.78
N SER A 51 9.36 0.22 11.86
CA SER A 51 8.97 1.63 11.72
C SER A 51 7.66 1.94 12.46
N VAL A 52 7.63 3.03 13.22
CA VAL A 52 6.37 3.62 13.73
C VAL A 52 5.87 4.65 12.72
N MET A 53 4.70 4.40 12.15
CA MET A 53 4.05 5.36 11.26
C MET A 53 3.26 6.38 12.07
N ASP A 54 3.66 7.65 11.97
CA ASP A 54 2.90 8.76 12.55
C ASP A 54 1.63 9.02 11.72
N LYS A 55 0.47 8.81 12.35
CA LYS A 55 -0.85 8.94 11.72
C LYS A 55 -1.66 10.10 12.26
N ARG A 56 -1.01 11.15 12.79
CA ARG A 56 -1.68 12.34 13.36
C ARG A 56 -2.73 13.02 12.48
N TYR A 57 -2.74 12.75 11.17
CA TYR A 57 -3.72 13.30 10.21
C TYR A 57 -4.56 12.22 9.49
N SER A 58 -4.55 10.98 9.97
CA SER A 58 -5.43 9.91 9.46
C SER A 58 -6.76 9.97 10.21
N ASN A 59 -7.73 10.71 9.67
CA ASN A 59 -9.14 10.62 10.05
C ASN A 59 -9.82 9.44 9.34
#